data_AF-A0A3D1DR27-F1
#
_entry.id   AF-A0A3D1DR27-F1
#
_cell.length_a   1.000
_cell.length_b   1.000
_cell.length_c   1.000
_cell.angle_alpha   90.00
_cell.angle_beta   90.00
_cell.angle_gamma   90.00
#
_symmetry.space_group_name_H-M   'P 1'
#
loop_
_entity.id
_entity.type
_entity.pdbx_description
1 polymer ?
#
loop_
_entity_poly.entity_id
_entity_poly.type
_entity_poly.pdbx_seq_one_letter_code
_entity_poly.pdbx_strand_id
1 'polypeptide(L)'
;QLAGDLLPNPTLSQLIATGFNRNHRGNSEGGVIPEEYQVEYVVDRVDTTATVWLGLTLKCARCHEHKYDPISQKEFYRVFAYFNNIPEHGRAIKEGNSPPYIKAPTSVQQQQQQALATALADARRTLLKLQPLLAAAQSKWESSDATKLPSETDWSVTDGLLAHFPLNGTLTNTADPKQPVQPLPAEADYAVGQVGRAARLAKGSHLATDKSVAKFLYRDRMTLSTWLRADQVKTGTLISKMTDEPRGKGYYVDLDGGHIRINLVARWLDDSIRVRSAQPIVADRWYHLAVTYDGSRVAKGITLYLDGKPVPLTVDLDFINQTYNADEPLRLG
;
A
#
# COMPACT_ATOMS: atom_id res chain seq x y z
N GLN A 1 36.16 -3.87 0.38
CA GLN A 1 36.01 -2.70 1.26
C GLN A 1 34.81 -2.94 2.16
N LEU A 2 34.99 -2.94 3.48
CA LEU A 2 34.01 -3.41 4.47
C LEU A 2 33.03 -2.35 5.00
N ALA A 3 33.32 -1.06 4.76
CA ALA A 3 32.56 0.08 5.26
C ALA A 3 32.56 1.21 4.23
N GLY A 4 32.14 0.90 3.00
CA GLY A 4 32.06 1.89 1.93
C GLY A 4 30.97 2.94 2.17
N ASP A 5 29.92 2.58 2.91
CA ASP A 5 28.86 3.46 3.40
C ASP A 5 29.33 4.53 4.39
N LEU A 6 30.42 4.30 5.12
CA LEU A 6 30.99 5.25 6.07
C LEU A 6 31.98 6.24 5.43
N LEU A 7 32.27 6.12 4.13
CA LEU A 7 33.12 7.10 3.44
C LEU A 7 32.39 8.43 3.19
N PRO A 8 33.11 9.56 3.15
CA PRO A 8 32.53 10.81 2.66
C PRO A 8 32.19 10.68 1.16
N ASN A 9 30.94 10.98 0.79
CA ASN A 9 30.43 10.91 -0.59
C ASN A 9 30.73 9.58 -1.30
N PRO A 10 30.22 8.45 -0.79
CA PRO A 10 30.58 7.14 -1.31
C PRO A 10 30.02 6.91 -2.71
N THR A 11 30.83 6.31 -3.58
CA THR A 11 30.37 5.87 -4.90
C THR A 11 29.40 4.70 -4.78
N LEU A 12 28.57 4.47 -5.81
CA LEU A 12 27.64 3.33 -5.83
C LEU A 12 28.36 1.99 -5.62
N SER A 13 29.53 1.79 -6.23
CA SER A 13 30.32 0.56 -6.08
C SER A 13 30.80 0.35 -4.63
N GLN A 14 31.14 1.42 -3.90
CA GLN A 14 31.53 1.33 -2.49
C GLN A 14 30.35 0.98 -1.59
N LEU A 15 29.17 1.54 -1.89
CA LEU A 15 27.94 1.16 -1.20
C LEU A 15 27.57 -0.31 -1.46
N ILE A 16 27.63 -0.75 -2.72
CA ILE A 16 27.38 -2.16 -3.09
C ILE A 16 28.36 -3.09 -2.37
N ALA A 17 29.65 -2.74 -2.30
CA ALA A 17 30.65 -3.55 -1.61
C ALA A 17 30.36 -3.71 -0.11
N THR A 18 29.76 -2.71 0.54
CA THR A 18 29.32 -2.78 1.95
C THR A 18 28.25 -3.85 2.17
N GLY A 19 27.47 -4.16 1.13
CA GLY A 19 26.48 -5.24 1.13
C GLY A 19 27.04 -6.63 1.48
N PHE A 20 28.37 -6.81 1.44
CA PHE A 20 29.02 -7.99 2.02
C PHE A 20 28.55 -8.30 3.45
N ASN A 21 28.40 -7.29 4.30
CA ASN A 21 27.94 -7.44 5.68
C ASN A 21 26.45 -7.85 5.80
N ARG A 22 25.71 -7.84 4.68
CA ARG A 22 24.28 -8.14 4.61
C ARG A 22 23.99 -9.47 3.91
N ASN A 23 25.02 -10.19 3.46
CA ASN A 23 24.91 -11.49 2.81
C ASN A 23 24.86 -12.66 3.81
N HIS A 24 24.35 -12.43 5.02
CA HIS A 24 24.05 -13.50 5.97
C HIS A 24 22.72 -14.18 5.63
N ARG A 25 22.48 -15.37 6.18
CA ARG A 25 21.20 -16.07 6.03
C ARG A 25 20.06 -15.25 6.65
N GLY A 26 19.07 -14.85 5.85
CA GLY A 26 17.81 -14.30 6.35
C GLY A 26 16.77 -15.39 6.63
N ASN A 27 15.88 -15.18 7.61
CA ASN A 27 14.73 -16.06 7.84
C ASN A 27 13.42 -15.26 7.88
N SER A 28 12.44 -15.66 7.07
CA SER A 28 11.11 -15.03 6.96
C SER A 28 9.97 -15.90 7.48
N GLU A 29 10.29 -17.04 8.11
CA GLU A 29 9.32 -18.00 8.65
C GLU A 29 8.47 -17.38 9.77
N GLY A 30 7.22 -17.85 9.90
CA GLY A 30 6.24 -17.30 10.87
C GLY A 30 6.53 -17.59 12.34
N GLY A 31 7.40 -18.56 12.64
CA GLY A 31 7.75 -18.98 14.00
C GLY A 31 9.09 -18.46 14.51
N VAL A 32 9.78 -17.59 13.75
CA VAL A 32 11.08 -17.05 14.18
C VAL A 32 10.92 -16.13 15.37
N ILE A 33 11.89 -16.21 16.30
CA ILE A 33 12.08 -15.20 17.33
C ILE A 33 13.00 -14.12 16.74
N PRO A 34 12.51 -12.90 16.46
CA PRO A 34 13.31 -11.88 15.78
C PRO A 34 14.59 -11.53 16.54
N GLU A 35 14.56 -11.49 17.87
CA GLU A 35 15.72 -11.14 18.68
C GLU A 35 16.82 -12.21 18.57
N GLU A 36 16.44 -13.50 18.51
CA GLU A 36 17.38 -14.61 18.34
C GLU A 36 18.08 -14.52 16.98
N TYR A 37 17.30 -14.35 15.91
CA TYR A 37 17.86 -14.27 14.57
C TYR A 37 18.69 -13.00 14.34
N GLN A 38 18.34 -11.87 14.99
CA GLN A 38 19.17 -10.68 14.94
C GLN A 38 20.56 -10.93 15.54
N VAL A 39 20.64 -11.69 16.64
CA VAL A 39 21.93 -12.12 17.21
C VAL A 39 22.68 -13.03 16.23
N GLU A 40 22.01 -14.02 15.62
CA GLU A 40 22.65 -14.90 14.64
C GLU A 40 23.18 -14.15 13.41
N TYR A 41 22.49 -13.11 12.94
CA TYR A 41 22.95 -12.28 11.81
C TYR A 41 24.26 -11.57 12.12
N VAL A 42 24.39 -11.02 13.33
CA VAL A 42 25.63 -10.36 13.76
C VAL A 42 26.75 -11.40 13.95
N VAL A 43 26.45 -12.57 14.53
CA VAL A 43 27.45 -13.65 14.66
C VAL A 43 27.99 -14.07 13.30
N ASP A 44 27.10 -14.33 12.32
CA ASP A 44 27.49 -14.73 10.97
C ASP A 44 28.37 -13.66 10.29
N ARG A 45 28.05 -12.38 10.49
CA ARG A 45 28.84 -11.25 10.00
C ARG A 45 30.23 -11.18 10.63
N VAL A 46 30.35 -11.38 11.93
CA VAL A 46 31.63 -11.43 12.65
C VAL A 46 32.49 -12.58 12.09
N ASP A 47 31.91 -13.78 12.03
CA ASP A 47 32.61 -15.00 11.59
C ASP A 47 33.06 -14.89 10.13
N THR A 48 32.15 -14.49 9.25
CA THR A 48 32.42 -14.32 7.82
C THR A 48 33.45 -13.24 7.57
N THR A 49 33.36 -12.09 8.25
CA THR A 49 34.34 -11.01 8.08
C THR A 49 35.73 -11.43 8.53
N ALA A 50 35.85 -12.06 9.71
CA ALA A 50 37.12 -12.51 10.22
C ALA A 50 37.75 -13.58 9.33
N THR A 51 36.95 -14.54 8.87
CA THR A 51 37.42 -15.62 8.01
C THR A 51 37.92 -15.09 6.67
N VAL A 52 37.14 -14.24 6.01
CA VAL A 52 37.45 -13.76 4.64
C VAL A 52 38.53 -12.68 4.62
N TRP A 53 38.49 -11.73 5.55
CA TRP A 53 39.33 -10.53 5.47
C TRP A 53 40.48 -10.50 6.46
N LEU A 54 40.40 -11.25 7.57
CA LEU A 54 41.48 -11.34 8.55
C LEU A 54 42.24 -12.68 8.46
N GLY A 55 41.68 -13.68 7.77
CA GLY A 55 42.24 -15.03 7.73
C GLY A 55 42.20 -15.73 9.10
N LEU A 56 41.26 -15.34 9.97
CA LEU A 56 41.12 -15.84 11.34
C LEU A 56 39.73 -16.47 11.56
N THR A 57 39.67 -17.55 12.32
CA THR A 57 38.40 -18.19 12.70
C THR A 57 37.92 -17.70 14.06
N LEU A 58 37.03 -16.71 14.11
CA LEU A 58 36.50 -16.21 15.38
C LEU A 58 35.37 -17.07 15.96
N LYS A 59 34.77 -17.99 15.19
CA LYS A 59 33.58 -18.75 15.58
C LYS A 59 33.66 -19.46 16.94
N CYS A 60 34.79 -20.09 17.26
CA CYS A 60 34.96 -20.82 18.52
C CYS A 60 34.90 -19.87 19.74
N ALA A 61 35.38 -18.63 19.55
CA ALA A 61 35.41 -17.60 20.58
C ALA A 61 34.00 -17.15 21.03
N ARG A 62 32.94 -17.53 20.29
CA ARG A 62 31.56 -17.24 20.65
C ARG A 62 31.18 -17.84 22.01
N CYS A 63 31.53 -19.10 22.24
CA CYS A 63 31.05 -19.86 23.40
C CYS A 63 32.11 -20.06 24.49
N HIS A 64 33.39 -20.02 24.12
CA HIS A 64 34.53 -20.20 25.02
C HIS A 64 35.75 -19.50 24.43
N GLU A 65 36.86 -19.41 25.15
CA GLU A 65 38.12 -18.88 24.61
C GLU A 65 38.55 -19.65 23.35
N HIS A 66 39.10 -18.98 22.34
CA HIS A 66 39.47 -19.64 21.09
C HIS A 66 40.51 -20.76 21.34
N LYS A 67 40.36 -21.89 20.63
CA LYS A 67 41.08 -23.13 20.94
C LYS A 67 42.60 -23.05 20.72
N TYR A 68 43.02 -22.31 19.69
CA TYR A 68 44.41 -22.30 19.23
C TYR A 68 45.02 -20.90 19.34
N ASP A 69 44.33 -19.91 18.78
CA ASP A 69 44.74 -18.50 18.87
C ASP A 69 44.38 -17.86 20.21
N PRO A 70 45.17 -16.89 20.71
CA PRO A 70 44.95 -16.19 21.98
C PRO A 70 43.84 -15.14 21.86
N ILE A 71 42.63 -15.58 21.53
CA ILE A 71 41.46 -14.72 21.34
C ILE A 71 40.42 -15.09 22.38
N SER A 72 40.07 -14.12 23.21
CA SER A 72 39.08 -14.33 24.26
C SER A 72 37.64 -14.23 23.80
N GLN A 73 36.74 -14.86 24.55
CA GLN A 73 35.30 -14.69 24.33
C GLN A 73 34.91 -13.22 24.46
N LYS A 74 35.54 -12.49 25.39
CA LYS A 74 35.31 -11.05 25.56
C LYS A 74 35.67 -10.26 24.30
N GLU A 75 36.74 -10.63 23.61
CA GLU A 75 37.14 -10.00 22.35
C GLU A 75 36.17 -10.31 21.22
N PHE A 76 35.67 -11.55 21.13
CA PHE A 76 34.60 -11.90 20.20
C PHE A 76 33.39 -10.96 20.36
N TYR A 77 32.90 -10.80 21.59
CA TYR A 77 31.74 -9.94 21.83
C TYR A 77 32.01 -8.44 21.68
N ARG A 78 33.27 -7.99 21.76
CA ARG A 78 33.66 -6.62 21.38
C ARG A 78 33.55 -6.40 19.87
N VAL A 79 33.97 -7.37 19.06
CA VAL A 79 33.80 -7.32 17.60
C VAL A 79 32.32 -7.46 17.22
N PHE A 80 31.57 -8.31 17.91
CA PHE A 80 30.12 -8.41 17.78
C PHE A 80 29.45 -7.04 17.98
N ALA A 81 29.80 -6.33 19.06
CA ALA A 81 29.22 -5.02 19.35
C ALA A 81 29.48 -3.99 18.25
N TYR A 82 30.65 -4.03 17.59
CA TYR A 82 30.95 -3.16 16.44
C TYR A 82 29.99 -3.39 15.26
N PHE A 83 29.61 -4.65 15.00
CA PHE A 83 28.72 -5.04 13.91
C PHE A 83 27.23 -5.02 14.25
N ASN A 84 26.89 -4.88 15.53
CA ASN A 84 25.51 -4.82 16.01
C ASN A 84 24.94 -3.39 15.99
N ASN A 85 25.07 -2.71 14.85
CA ASN A 85 24.63 -1.32 14.65
C ASN A 85 23.83 -1.11 13.35
N ILE A 86 23.51 -2.20 12.64
CA ILE A 86 22.72 -2.15 11.42
C ILE A 86 21.23 -2.11 11.81
N PRO A 87 20.41 -1.20 11.24
CA PRO A 87 18.98 -1.12 11.51
C PRO A 87 18.22 -2.25 10.81
N GLU A 88 18.50 -3.48 11.25
CA GLU A 88 17.90 -4.71 10.74
C GLU A 88 17.07 -5.40 11.80
N HIS A 89 16.08 -6.16 11.35
CA HIS A 89 15.23 -6.98 12.21
C HIS A 89 15.57 -8.44 11.97
N GLY A 90 15.55 -9.28 13.00
CA GLY A 90 15.78 -10.74 12.83
C GLY A 90 14.62 -11.49 12.16
N ARG A 91 13.85 -10.80 11.33
CA ARG A 91 12.87 -11.39 10.43
C ARG A 91 13.03 -10.75 9.06
N ALA A 92 13.50 -11.55 8.11
CA ALA A 92 13.61 -11.16 6.71
C ALA A 92 12.22 -10.98 6.09
N ILE A 93 12.13 -10.08 5.11
CA ILE A 93 10.95 -9.92 4.26
C ILE A 93 10.88 -11.10 3.30
N LYS A 94 9.72 -11.77 3.25
CA LYS A 94 9.48 -12.93 2.36
C LYS A 94 9.49 -12.53 0.88
N GLU A 95 8.81 -11.43 0.56
CA GLU A 95 8.66 -10.95 -0.82
C GLU A 95 9.58 -9.73 -1.06
N GLY A 96 10.73 -9.97 -1.69
CA GLY A 96 11.71 -8.93 -2.03
C GLY A 96 12.88 -8.81 -1.04
N ASN A 97 13.58 -7.68 -1.08
CA ASN A 97 14.78 -7.45 -0.26
C ASN A 97 14.42 -6.87 1.12
N SER A 98 15.09 -7.37 2.16
CA SER A 98 14.95 -6.85 3.53
C SER A 98 15.70 -5.51 3.69
N PRO A 99 15.12 -4.48 4.32
CA PRO A 99 15.80 -3.23 4.59
C PRO A 99 16.93 -3.41 5.64
N PRO A 100 17.95 -2.53 5.63
CA PRO A 100 18.20 -1.50 4.63
C PRO A 100 18.69 -2.10 3.29
N TYR A 101 18.31 -1.46 2.19
CA TYR A 101 18.77 -1.78 0.84
C TYR A 101 18.97 -0.48 0.05
N ILE A 102 19.80 -0.54 -0.99
CA ILE A 102 20.02 0.56 -1.93
C ILE A 102 19.54 0.18 -3.32
N LYS A 103 19.24 1.17 -4.16
CA LYS A 103 19.07 0.94 -5.59
C LYS A 103 20.46 0.79 -6.21
N ALA A 104 20.70 -0.31 -6.91
CA ALA A 104 21.94 -0.58 -7.63
C ALA A 104 21.64 -0.78 -9.12
N PRO A 105 21.32 0.30 -9.86
CA PRO A 105 21.05 0.20 -11.29
C PRO A 105 22.30 -0.22 -12.07
N THR A 106 22.12 -1.05 -13.09
CA THR A 106 23.19 -1.40 -14.03
C THR A 106 23.65 -0.17 -14.82
N SER A 107 24.81 -0.23 -15.48
CA SER A 107 25.30 0.87 -16.33
C SER A 107 24.29 1.27 -17.41
N VAL A 108 23.63 0.29 -18.04
CA VAL A 108 22.56 0.52 -19.03
C VAL A 108 21.37 1.23 -18.39
N GLN A 109 20.94 0.79 -17.20
CA GLN A 109 19.84 1.43 -16.47
C GLN A 109 20.19 2.85 -16.03
N GLN A 110 21.44 3.12 -15.65
CA GLN A 110 21.90 4.47 -15.31
C GLN A 110 21.83 5.41 -16.52
N GLN A 111 22.26 4.95 -17.69
CA GLN A 111 22.14 5.72 -18.93
C GLN A 111 20.67 6.01 -19.28
N GLN A 112 19.80 5.00 -19.16
CA GLN A 112 18.36 5.17 -19.37
C GLN A 112 17.74 6.16 -18.37
N GLN A 113 18.10 6.06 -17.09
CA GLN A 113 17.64 7.00 -16.07
C GLN A 113 18.07 8.43 -16.36
N GLN A 114 19.31 8.63 -16.83
CA GLN A 114 19.79 9.95 -17.21
C GLN A 114 19.05 10.53 -18.42
N ALA A 115 18.78 9.69 -19.44
CA ALA A 115 17.99 10.09 -20.60
C ALA A 115 16.55 10.48 -20.19
N LEU A 116 15.91 9.66 -19.36
CA LEU A 116 14.57 9.93 -18.83
C LEU A 116 14.53 11.17 -17.94
N ALA A 117 15.55 11.39 -17.10
CA ALA A 117 15.65 12.58 -16.27
C ALA A 117 15.76 13.86 -17.13
N THR A 118 16.52 13.80 -18.23
CA THR A 118 16.65 14.90 -19.19
C THR A 118 15.31 15.17 -19.88
N ALA A 119 14.66 14.13 -20.43
CA ALA A 119 13.35 14.26 -21.07
C ALA A 119 12.27 14.79 -20.10
N LEU A 120 12.29 14.36 -18.84
CA LEU A 120 11.38 14.84 -17.81
C LEU A 120 11.62 16.32 -17.48
N ALA A 121 12.89 16.75 -17.39
CA ALA A 121 13.22 18.15 -17.19
C ALA A 121 12.73 19.03 -18.35
N ASP A 122 12.86 18.54 -19.59
CA ASP A 122 12.36 19.23 -20.79
C ASP A 122 10.84 19.33 -20.80
N ALA A 123 10.16 18.21 -20.53
CA ALA A 123 8.70 18.18 -20.43
C ALA A 123 8.18 19.13 -19.34
N ARG A 124 8.84 19.18 -18.17
CA ARG A 124 8.51 20.11 -17.09
C ARG A 124 8.70 21.57 -17.50
N ARG A 125 9.79 21.90 -18.22
CA ARG A 125 10.01 23.25 -18.74
C ARG A 125 8.94 23.65 -19.75
N THR A 126 8.52 22.74 -20.62
CA THR A 126 7.40 22.98 -21.55
C THR A 126 6.09 23.19 -20.81
N LEU A 127 5.78 22.36 -19.81
CA LEU A 127 4.58 22.51 -18.98
C LEU A 127 4.54 23.88 -18.29
N LEU A 128 5.64 24.32 -17.69
CA LEU A 128 5.74 25.64 -17.05
C LEU A 128 5.44 26.79 -18.02
N LYS A 129 5.88 26.68 -19.28
CA LYS A 129 5.56 27.69 -20.32
C LYS A 129 4.09 27.67 -20.73
N LEU A 130 3.47 26.49 -20.75
CA LEU A 130 2.05 26.34 -21.10
C LEU A 130 1.11 26.69 -19.95
N GLN A 131 1.57 26.60 -18.70
CA GLN A 131 0.76 26.82 -17.51
C GLN A 131 -0.03 28.15 -17.50
N PRO A 132 0.55 29.33 -17.81
CA PRO A 132 -0.23 30.56 -17.88
C PRO A 132 -1.26 30.57 -19.03
N LEU A 133 -0.95 29.93 -20.16
CA LEU A 133 -1.87 29.82 -21.29
C LEU A 133 -3.04 28.90 -20.95
N LEU A 134 -2.76 27.77 -20.29
CA LEU A 134 -3.76 26.85 -19.78
C LEU A 134 -4.66 27.52 -18.74
N ALA A 135 -4.08 28.27 -17.78
CA ALA A 135 -4.86 29.02 -16.79
C ALA A 135 -5.79 30.04 -17.45
N ALA A 136 -5.28 30.82 -18.43
CA ALA A 136 -6.10 31.78 -19.16
C ALA A 136 -7.20 31.10 -20.00
N ALA A 137 -6.89 29.99 -20.67
CA ALA A 137 -7.87 29.21 -21.42
C ALA A 137 -8.94 28.61 -20.51
N GLN A 138 -8.54 28.09 -19.35
CA GLN A 138 -9.44 27.57 -18.32
C GLN A 138 -10.36 28.68 -17.81
N SER A 139 -9.86 29.83 -17.36
CA SER A 139 -10.70 30.93 -16.89
C SER A 139 -11.67 31.42 -17.97
N LYS A 140 -11.24 31.46 -19.23
CA LYS A 140 -12.12 31.79 -20.36
C LYS A 140 -13.23 30.74 -20.53
N TRP A 141 -12.91 29.46 -20.43
CA TRP A 141 -13.89 28.37 -20.49
C TRP A 141 -14.85 28.39 -19.30
N GLU A 142 -14.37 28.61 -18.07
CA GLU A 142 -15.19 28.72 -16.86
C GLU A 142 -16.15 29.93 -16.91
N SER A 143 -15.73 31.02 -17.54
CA SER A 143 -16.59 32.20 -17.78
C SER A 143 -17.59 32.02 -18.92
N SER A 144 -17.52 30.90 -19.65
CA SER A 144 -18.47 30.62 -20.72
C SER A 144 -19.84 30.29 -20.15
N ASP A 145 -20.89 30.62 -20.92
CA ASP A 145 -22.27 30.43 -20.51
C ASP A 145 -22.57 28.94 -20.30
N ALA A 146 -22.74 28.54 -19.04
CA ALA A 146 -23.02 27.16 -18.66
C ALA A 146 -24.33 26.63 -19.28
N THR A 147 -25.25 27.50 -19.71
CA THR A 147 -26.46 27.08 -20.44
C THR A 147 -26.17 26.57 -21.86
N LYS A 148 -24.96 26.81 -22.38
CA LYS A 148 -24.47 26.26 -23.65
C LYS A 148 -23.85 24.88 -23.51
N LEU A 149 -23.60 24.42 -22.29
CA LEU A 149 -23.19 23.04 -22.05
C LEU A 149 -24.40 22.15 -22.28
N PRO A 150 -24.26 21.04 -23.03
CA PRO A 150 -25.34 20.07 -23.17
C PRO A 150 -25.91 19.71 -21.80
N SER A 151 -27.24 19.66 -21.66
CA SER A 151 -27.92 19.27 -20.42
C SER A 151 -27.55 17.85 -19.94
N GLU A 152 -26.97 17.05 -20.84
CA GLU A 152 -26.47 15.70 -20.58
C GLU A 152 -24.95 15.63 -20.38
N THR A 153 -24.27 16.76 -20.15
CA THR A 153 -22.82 16.76 -19.88
C THR A 153 -22.55 15.99 -18.59
N ASP A 154 -22.05 14.76 -18.74
CA ASP A 154 -21.60 13.94 -17.63
C ASP A 154 -20.20 14.39 -17.20
N TRP A 155 -20.10 14.88 -15.97
CA TRP A 155 -18.85 15.32 -15.35
C TRP A 155 -18.13 14.17 -14.63
N SER A 156 -18.61 12.93 -14.79
CA SER A 156 -17.94 11.78 -14.23
C SER A 156 -16.54 11.62 -14.83
N VAL A 157 -15.54 11.44 -13.97
CA VAL A 157 -14.18 11.15 -14.40
C VAL A 157 -14.15 9.68 -14.82
N THR A 158 -14.15 9.43 -16.14
CA THR A 158 -14.22 8.08 -16.71
C THR A 158 -12.86 7.51 -17.11
N ASP A 159 -11.82 8.34 -17.16
CA ASP A 159 -10.46 7.89 -17.46
C ASP A 159 -9.98 6.88 -16.41
N GLY A 160 -9.73 5.64 -16.86
CA GLY A 160 -9.33 4.54 -15.98
C GLY A 160 -10.44 3.99 -15.08
N LEU A 161 -11.70 4.35 -15.33
CA LEU A 161 -12.85 3.85 -14.61
C LEU A 161 -13.07 2.35 -14.87
N LEU A 162 -12.89 1.53 -13.85
CA LEU A 162 -13.03 0.07 -13.96
C LEU A 162 -14.49 -0.38 -13.87
N ALA A 163 -15.30 0.32 -13.08
CA ALA A 163 -16.70 0.01 -12.89
C ALA A 163 -17.48 1.24 -12.40
N HIS A 164 -18.70 1.41 -12.90
CA HIS A 164 -19.62 2.42 -12.40
C HIS A 164 -21.05 1.88 -12.44
N PHE A 165 -21.66 1.82 -11.24
CA PHE A 165 -23.00 1.32 -11.02
C PHE A 165 -23.89 2.48 -10.55
N PRO A 166 -24.74 3.05 -11.43
CA PRO A 166 -25.63 4.15 -11.05
C PRO A 166 -26.65 3.75 -9.98
N LEU A 167 -27.03 2.47 -9.94
CA LEU A 167 -28.01 1.88 -9.01
C LEU A 167 -29.34 2.66 -8.95
N ASN A 168 -29.71 3.30 -10.06
CA ASN A 168 -30.89 4.15 -10.20
C ASN A 168 -32.12 3.39 -10.74
N GLY A 169 -32.19 2.08 -10.49
CA GLY A 169 -33.18 1.16 -11.05
C GLY A 169 -32.58 0.11 -11.99
N THR A 170 -31.28 0.21 -12.29
CA THR A 170 -30.53 -0.80 -13.05
C THR A 170 -29.30 -1.28 -12.27
N LEU A 171 -28.89 -2.51 -12.56
CA LEU A 171 -27.69 -3.17 -12.05
C LEU A 171 -26.55 -3.21 -13.09
N THR A 172 -26.70 -2.51 -14.21
CA THR A 172 -25.68 -2.43 -15.26
C THR A 172 -24.44 -1.69 -14.77
N ASN A 173 -23.27 -2.24 -15.10
CA ASN A 173 -22.02 -1.49 -15.09
C ASN A 173 -21.94 -0.62 -16.34
N THR A 174 -21.97 0.70 -16.18
CA THR A 174 -21.89 1.64 -17.30
C THR A 174 -20.50 1.75 -17.90
N ALA A 175 -19.45 1.33 -17.17
CA ALA A 175 -18.09 1.28 -17.71
C ALA A 175 -17.83 0.04 -18.58
N ASP A 176 -18.44 -1.11 -18.22
CA ASP A 176 -18.45 -2.31 -19.04
C ASP A 176 -19.79 -3.07 -18.85
N PRO A 177 -20.76 -2.91 -19.78
CA PRO A 177 -22.06 -3.57 -19.68
C PRO A 177 -22.02 -5.10 -19.63
N LYS A 178 -20.90 -5.73 -20.00
CA LYS A 178 -20.73 -7.20 -19.91
C LYS A 178 -20.46 -7.67 -18.47
N GLN A 179 -20.20 -6.75 -17.55
CA GLN A 179 -19.87 -7.04 -16.16
C GLN A 179 -20.86 -6.37 -15.19
N PRO A 180 -22.17 -6.69 -15.25
CA PRO A 180 -23.16 -6.13 -14.33
C PRO A 180 -22.94 -6.64 -12.90
N VAL A 181 -23.54 -5.96 -11.92
CA VAL A 181 -23.70 -6.52 -10.58
C VAL A 181 -24.91 -7.44 -10.50
N GLN A 182 -24.83 -8.46 -9.67
CA GLN A 182 -25.91 -9.38 -9.37
C GLN A 182 -26.33 -9.21 -7.90
N PRO A 183 -27.63 -9.09 -7.61
CA PRO A 183 -28.10 -8.96 -6.24
C PRO A 183 -28.12 -10.33 -5.56
N LEU A 184 -27.77 -10.34 -4.28
CA LEU A 184 -27.84 -11.50 -3.42
C LEU A 184 -28.56 -11.09 -2.12
N PRO A 185 -29.75 -11.66 -1.82
CA PRO A 185 -30.55 -12.58 -2.65
C PRO A 185 -31.06 -11.90 -3.94
N ALA A 186 -31.58 -12.69 -4.90
CA ALA A 186 -31.74 -12.38 -6.33
C ALA A 186 -32.63 -11.17 -6.72
N GLU A 187 -33.10 -10.36 -5.78
CA GLU A 187 -33.89 -9.16 -6.05
C GLU A 187 -33.21 -7.92 -5.46
N ALA A 188 -33.12 -6.86 -6.27
CA ALA A 188 -32.67 -5.54 -5.84
C ALA A 188 -33.89 -4.66 -5.54
N ASP A 189 -33.96 -4.16 -4.31
CA ASP A 189 -34.92 -3.12 -3.94
C ASP A 189 -34.30 -1.73 -4.19
N TYR A 190 -35.14 -0.75 -4.52
CA TYR A 190 -34.71 0.61 -4.82
C TYR A 190 -35.54 1.63 -4.06
N ALA A 191 -34.86 2.62 -3.46
CA ALA A 191 -35.48 3.75 -2.77
C ALA A 191 -35.10 5.08 -3.44
N VAL A 192 -35.64 6.18 -2.91
CA VAL A 192 -35.20 7.54 -3.26
C VAL A 192 -33.73 7.69 -2.86
N GLY A 193 -32.89 7.95 -3.86
CA GLY A 193 -31.45 8.16 -3.70
C GLY A 193 -31.11 9.63 -3.50
N GLN A 194 -29.84 9.92 -3.20
CA GLN A 194 -29.35 11.31 -3.24
C GLN A 194 -29.42 11.89 -4.66
N VAL A 195 -29.15 11.05 -5.67
CA VAL A 195 -29.28 11.39 -7.08
C VAL A 195 -30.22 10.37 -7.72
N GLY A 196 -31.48 10.77 -7.94
CA GLY A 196 -32.51 9.89 -8.49
C GLY A 196 -32.90 8.75 -7.54
N ARG A 197 -32.54 7.51 -7.88
CA ARG A 197 -32.83 6.31 -7.08
C ARG A 197 -31.53 5.69 -6.59
N ALA A 198 -31.61 4.90 -5.52
CA ALA A 198 -30.50 4.12 -4.99
C ALA A 198 -30.95 2.70 -4.67
N ALA A 199 -30.05 1.73 -4.84
CA ALA A 199 -30.28 0.38 -4.33
C ALA A 199 -30.38 0.40 -2.80
N ARG A 200 -31.39 -0.28 -2.27
CA ARG A 200 -31.63 -0.45 -0.84
C ARG A 200 -31.31 -1.90 -0.49
N LEU A 201 -30.35 -2.08 0.41
CA LEU A 201 -29.84 -3.38 0.81
C LEU A 201 -30.25 -3.64 2.26
N ALA A 202 -30.91 -4.76 2.49
CA ALA A 202 -31.22 -5.24 3.83
C ALA A 202 -29.99 -5.93 4.45
N LYS A 203 -30.03 -6.14 5.76
CA LYS A 203 -28.96 -6.88 6.46
C LYS A 203 -28.77 -8.26 5.84
N GLY A 204 -27.54 -8.56 5.41
CA GLY A 204 -27.18 -9.83 4.78
C GLY A 204 -27.36 -9.85 3.25
N SER A 205 -27.87 -8.77 2.66
CA SER A 205 -27.96 -8.60 1.22
C SER A 205 -26.77 -7.81 0.68
N HIS A 206 -26.28 -8.16 -0.50
CA HIS A 206 -25.21 -7.42 -1.18
C HIS A 206 -25.36 -7.51 -2.70
N LEU A 207 -24.69 -6.61 -3.42
CA LEU A 207 -24.53 -6.68 -4.87
C LEU A 207 -23.13 -7.21 -5.18
N ALA A 208 -22.99 -8.23 -6.02
CA ALA A 208 -21.71 -8.84 -6.37
C ALA A 208 -21.37 -8.66 -7.85
N THR A 209 -20.13 -8.29 -8.15
CA THR A 209 -19.60 -8.23 -9.53
C THR A 209 -19.09 -9.60 -9.99
N ASP A 210 -18.63 -9.69 -11.24
CA ASP A 210 -17.67 -10.72 -11.63
C ASP A 210 -16.34 -10.56 -10.85
N LYS A 211 -15.62 -11.67 -10.64
CA LYS A 211 -14.34 -11.67 -9.91
C LYS A 211 -13.26 -10.82 -10.57
N SER A 212 -13.29 -10.62 -11.89
CA SER A 212 -12.31 -9.83 -12.65
C SER A 212 -12.35 -8.33 -12.38
N VAL A 213 -13.45 -7.81 -11.86
CA VAL A 213 -13.62 -6.37 -11.58
C VAL A 213 -12.78 -5.94 -10.38
N ALA A 214 -12.11 -4.78 -10.51
CA ALA A 214 -11.39 -4.08 -9.45
C ALA A 214 -10.36 -4.96 -8.70
N LYS A 215 -9.53 -5.71 -9.44
CA LYS A 215 -8.44 -6.56 -8.90
C LYS A 215 -7.21 -5.75 -8.46
N PHE A 216 -7.41 -4.79 -7.56
CA PHE A 216 -6.32 -3.98 -7.02
C PHE A 216 -5.37 -4.80 -6.14
N LEU A 217 -4.08 -4.56 -6.32
CA LEU A 217 -2.99 -5.08 -5.50
C LEU A 217 -2.39 -3.98 -4.64
N TYR A 218 -1.50 -4.36 -3.72
CA TYR A 218 -0.91 -3.47 -2.72
C TYR A 218 -0.05 -2.31 -3.24
N ARG A 219 0.30 -2.31 -4.53
CA ARG A 219 1.01 -1.20 -5.19
C ARG A 219 0.14 -0.44 -6.20
N ASP A 220 -1.08 -0.91 -6.43
CA ASP A 220 -1.97 -0.26 -7.38
C ASP A 220 -2.55 1.00 -6.75
N ARG A 221 -2.69 2.03 -7.58
CA ARG A 221 -3.44 3.23 -7.22
C ARG A 221 -4.91 2.94 -7.42
N MET A 222 -5.74 3.32 -6.47
CA MET A 222 -7.18 3.10 -6.56
C MET A 222 -7.98 4.22 -5.92
N THR A 223 -9.18 4.39 -6.46
CA THR A 223 -10.23 5.21 -5.87
C THR A 223 -11.50 4.38 -5.80
N LEU A 224 -12.14 4.37 -4.64
CA LEU A 224 -13.49 3.81 -4.43
C LEU A 224 -14.40 4.97 -4.04
N SER A 225 -15.55 5.13 -4.71
CA SER A 225 -16.49 6.21 -4.42
C SER A 225 -17.92 5.71 -4.45
N THR A 226 -18.74 6.15 -3.50
CA THR A 226 -20.16 5.79 -3.43
C THR A 226 -20.97 6.81 -2.64
N TRP A 227 -22.25 6.95 -2.99
CA TRP A 227 -23.24 7.56 -2.12
C TRP A 227 -23.76 6.51 -1.15
N LEU A 228 -23.77 6.82 0.14
CA LEU A 228 -24.28 5.90 1.18
C LEU A 228 -25.24 6.62 2.13
N ARG A 229 -26.27 5.90 2.55
CA ARG A 229 -27.12 6.25 3.68
C ARG A 229 -27.44 4.96 4.43
N ALA A 230 -27.09 4.92 5.70
CA ALA A 230 -27.37 3.77 6.57
C ALA A 230 -28.32 4.18 7.69
N ASP A 231 -29.31 3.34 7.97
CA ASP A 231 -30.22 3.46 9.12
C ASP A 231 -29.52 3.10 10.45
N GLN A 232 -28.50 2.23 10.38
CA GLN A 232 -27.62 1.86 11.47
C GLN A 232 -26.16 1.96 11.04
N VAL A 233 -25.36 2.69 11.82
CA VAL A 233 -23.94 2.94 11.50
C VAL A 233 -22.97 2.16 12.39
N LYS A 234 -23.48 1.36 13.32
CA LYS A 234 -22.63 0.73 14.34
C LYS A 234 -21.68 -0.30 13.75
N THR A 235 -22.15 -1.12 12.80
CA THR A 235 -21.37 -2.16 12.13
C THR A 235 -21.92 -2.45 10.74
N GLY A 236 -21.08 -2.84 9.80
CA GLY A 236 -21.52 -3.31 8.48
C GLY A 236 -20.44 -3.14 7.42
N THR A 237 -20.47 -3.96 6.37
CA THR A 237 -19.52 -3.84 5.25
C THR A 237 -20.16 -2.95 4.18
N LEU A 238 -19.41 -1.96 3.69
CA LEU A 238 -19.92 -1.04 2.66
C LEU A 238 -19.47 -1.49 1.27
N ILE A 239 -18.18 -1.81 1.15
CA ILE A 239 -17.54 -2.28 -0.08
C ILE A 239 -16.54 -3.35 0.34
N SER A 240 -16.53 -4.51 -0.30
CA SER A 240 -15.49 -5.51 -0.04
C SER A 240 -15.08 -6.30 -1.27
N LYS A 241 -13.79 -6.57 -1.37
CA LYS A 241 -13.24 -7.62 -2.23
C LYS A 241 -12.24 -8.39 -1.39
N MET A 242 -12.78 -9.27 -0.55
CA MET A 242 -12.05 -10.05 0.44
C MET A 242 -12.58 -11.48 0.52
N THR A 243 -11.75 -12.39 1.05
CA THR A 243 -12.19 -13.75 1.42
C THR A 243 -13.38 -13.65 2.37
N ASP A 244 -14.39 -14.51 2.16
CA ASP A 244 -15.65 -14.47 2.91
C ASP A 244 -15.49 -15.04 4.34
N GLU A 245 -14.72 -14.33 5.14
CA GLU A 245 -14.43 -14.65 6.53
C GLU A 245 -14.15 -13.36 7.32
N PRO A 246 -14.37 -13.36 8.65
CA PRO A 246 -13.98 -12.23 9.48
C PRO A 246 -12.49 -11.92 9.29
N ARG A 247 -12.16 -10.65 9.03
CA ARG A 247 -10.77 -10.19 8.87
C ARG A 247 -10.05 -10.83 7.68
N GLY A 248 -10.81 -11.22 6.65
CA GLY A 248 -10.33 -11.88 5.45
C GLY A 248 -9.27 -11.10 4.69
N LYS A 249 -8.51 -11.84 3.88
CA LYS A 249 -7.53 -11.29 2.95
C LYS A 249 -8.26 -10.54 1.83
N GLY A 250 -7.81 -9.34 1.51
CA GLY A 250 -8.48 -8.49 0.50
C GLY A 250 -8.37 -7.01 0.81
N TYR A 251 -9.23 -6.23 0.15
CA TYR A 251 -9.50 -4.86 0.55
C TYR A 251 -10.98 -4.67 0.85
N TYR A 252 -11.30 -3.85 1.85
CA TYR A 252 -12.68 -3.55 2.20
C TYR A 252 -12.81 -2.26 2.99
N VAL A 253 -13.97 -1.62 2.82
CA VAL A 253 -14.44 -0.47 3.57
C VAL A 253 -15.64 -0.92 4.39
N ASP A 254 -15.54 -0.83 5.72
CA ASP A 254 -16.59 -1.25 6.64
C ASP A 254 -16.81 -0.22 7.75
N LEU A 255 -17.80 -0.49 8.61
CA LEU A 255 -18.17 0.30 9.77
C LEU A 255 -17.87 -0.48 11.05
N ASP A 256 -17.28 0.21 12.02
CA ASP A 256 -17.05 -0.30 13.37
C ASP A 256 -17.22 0.83 14.40
N GLY A 257 -18.24 0.71 15.24
CA GLY A 257 -18.63 1.76 16.19
C GLY A 257 -19.01 3.09 15.51
N GLY A 258 -19.50 3.08 14.27
CA GLY A 258 -19.75 4.30 13.50
C GLY A 258 -18.54 4.83 12.73
N HIS A 259 -17.34 4.31 12.97
CA HIS A 259 -16.14 4.71 12.24
C HIS A 259 -16.05 3.95 10.92
N ILE A 260 -15.75 4.66 9.85
CA ILE A 260 -15.41 4.05 8.56
C ILE A 260 -13.99 3.52 8.66
N ARG A 261 -13.79 2.22 8.48
CA ARG A 261 -12.46 1.63 8.38
C ARG A 261 -12.14 1.28 6.94
N ILE A 262 -10.88 1.49 6.57
CA ILE A 262 -10.31 1.08 5.29
C ILE A 262 -9.23 0.06 5.62
N ASN A 263 -9.41 -1.16 5.10
CA ASN A 263 -8.56 -2.30 5.40
C ASN A 263 -7.95 -2.82 4.10
N LEU A 264 -6.62 -2.88 4.04
CA LEU A 264 -5.84 -3.54 3.00
C LEU A 264 -5.09 -4.70 3.66
N VAL A 265 -5.57 -5.92 3.49
CA VAL A 265 -5.19 -7.06 4.35
C VAL A 265 -4.56 -8.19 3.52
N ALA A 266 -3.25 -8.38 3.67
CA ALA A 266 -2.59 -9.61 3.23
C ALA A 266 -2.67 -10.69 4.31
N ARG A 267 -2.40 -10.29 5.57
CA ARG A 267 -2.59 -11.10 6.78
C ARG A 267 -2.96 -10.19 7.95
N TRP A 268 -4.06 -10.51 8.63
CA TRP A 268 -4.65 -9.61 9.62
C TRP A 268 -3.72 -9.22 10.78
N LEU A 269 -2.94 -10.16 11.31
CA LEU A 269 -2.20 -9.90 12.55
C LEU A 269 -1.05 -8.89 12.36
N ASP A 270 -0.34 -8.96 11.24
CA ASP A 270 0.95 -8.28 11.09
C ASP A 270 1.31 -7.88 9.65
N ASP A 271 0.41 -8.00 8.67
CA ASP A 271 0.66 -7.64 7.25
C ASP A 271 -0.60 -7.01 6.63
N SER A 272 -0.92 -5.79 7.11
CA SER A 272 -2.02 -4.99 6.60
C SER A 272 -1.80 -3.48 6.82
N ILE A 273 -2.46 -2.68 5.99
CA ILE A 273 -2.69 -1.26 6.30
C ILE A 273 -4.14 -1.15 6.75
N ARG A 274 -4.36 -0.64 7.96
CA ARG A 274 -5.69 -0.42 8.52
C ARG A 274 -5.77 0.96 9.11
N VAL A 275 -6.74 1.71 8.63
CA VAL A 275 -7.03 3.06 9.09
C VAL A 275 -8.52 3.20 9.32
N ARG A 276 -8.88 4.10 10.22
CA ARG A 276 -10.29 4.41 10.50
C ARG A 276 -10.52 5.90 10.63
N SER A 277 -11.70 6.37 10.26
CA SER A 277 -12.10 7.76 10.47
C SER A 277 -11.92 8.13 11.95
N ALA A 278 -11.40 9.33 12.23
CA ALA A 278 -11.23 9.79 13.61
C ALA A 278 -12.58 10.04 14.30
N GLN A 279 -13.60 10.40 13.53
CA GLN A 279 -14.97 10.64 13.98
C GLN A 279 -15.92 9.60 13.38
N PRO A 280 -16.98 9.21 14.11
CA PRO A 280 -18.01 8.34 13.58
C PRO A 280 -18.94 9.12 12.64
N ILE A 281 -19.51 8.42 11.66
CA ILE A 281 -20.65 8.92 10.88
C ILE A 281 -21.95 8.77 11.67
N VAL A 282 -22.96 9.57 11.33
CA VAL A 282 -24.31 9.44 11.90
C VAL A 282 -25.27 8.73 10.95
N ALA A 283 -26.26 8.05 11.51
CA ALA A 283 -27.32 7.36 10.76
C ALA A 283 -28.25 8.34 10.02
N ASP A 284 -29.03 7.80 9.09
CA ASP A 284 -30.11 8.46 8.34
C ASP A 284 -29.70 9.71 7.55
N ARG A 285 -28.40 9.84 7.27
CA ARG A 285 -27.82 10.91 6.45
C ARG A 285 -27.12 10.34 5.23
N TRP A 286 -27.32 10.99 4.09
CA TRP A 286 -26.51 10.74 2.89
C TRP A 286 -25.10 11.29 3.07
N TYR A 287 -24.11 10.46 2.73
CA TYR A 287 -22.71 10.85 2.57
C TYR A 287 -22.26 10.49 1.16
N HIS A 288 -21.45 11.36 0.57
CA HIS A 288 -20.59 10.97 -0.54
C HIS A 288 -19.24 10.51 0.03
N LEU A 289 -19.01 9.21 0.04
CA LEU A 289 -17.76 8.60 0.49
C LEU A 289 -16.84 8.42 -0.70
N ALA A 290 -15.60 8.89 -0.57
CA ALA A 290 -14.52 8.54 -1.50
C ALA A 290 -13.26 8.15 -0.73
N VAL A 291 -12.64 7.04 -1.12
CA VAL A 291 -11.37 6.55 -0.58
C VAL A 291 -10.36 6.52 -1.70
N THR A 292 -9.21 7.15 -1.50
CA THR A 292 -8.07 7.11 -2.43
C THR A 292 -6.90 6.39 -1.79
N TYR A 293 -6.17 5.60 -2.58
CA TYR A 293 -4.91 4.99 -2.20
C TYR A 293 -3.87 5.19 -3.32
N ASP A 294 -2.67 5.64 -2.94
CA ASP A 294 -1.60 6.03 -3.88
C ASP A 294 -0.59 4.92 -4.23
N GLY A 295 -0.76 3.71 -3.66
CA GLY A 295 0.16 2.59 -3.87
C GLY A 295 1.45 2.65 -3.04
N SER A 296 1.59 3.61 -2.12
CA SER A 296 2.81 3.84 -1.33
C SER A 296 3.12 2.75 -0.31
N ARG A 297 2.15 1.88 0.00
CA ARG A 297 2.23 0.85 1.04
C ARG A 297 2.40 1.41 2.46
N VAL A 298 1.93 2.64 2.69
CA VAL A 298 1.84 3.23 4.02
C VAL A 298 0.46 3.85 4.24
N ALA A 299 0.04 3.95 5.50
CA ALA A 299 -1.26 4.50 5.89
C ALA A 299 -1.45 5.95 5.41
N LYS A 300 -0.37 6.73 5.36
CA LYS A 300 -0.37 8.10 4.82
C LYS A 300 -0.78 8.18 3.34
N GLY A 301 -0.64 7.08 2.60
CA GLY A 301 -1.10 6.96 1.22
C GLY A 301 -2.61 6.80 1.06
N ILE A 302 -3.35 6.59 2.16
CA ILE A 302 -4.80 6.49 2.17
C ILE A 302 -5.41 7.84 2.55
N THR A 303 -6.42 8.29 1.81
CA THR A 303 -7.24 9.44 2.19
C THR A 303 -8.71 9.09 2.07
N LEU A 304 -9.48 9.43 3.10
CA LEU A 304 -10.93 9.33 3.13
C LEU A 304 -11.51 10.74 2.94
N TYR A 305 -12.48 10.86 2.05
CA TYR A 305 -13.28 12.05 1.85
C TYR A 305 -14.73 11.73 2.18
N LEU A 306 -15.37 12.64 2.92
CA LEU A 306 -16.82 12.67 3.12
C LEU A 306 -17.34 14.00 2.61
N ASP A 307 -18.31 13.95 1.70
CA ASP A 307 -18.91 15.13 1.05
C ASP A 307 -17.86 16.07 0.44
N GLY A 308 -16.85 15.46 -0.20
CA GLY A 308 -15.73 16.16 -0.84
C GLY A 308 -14.68 16.74 0.12
N LYS A 309 -14.82 16.56 1.43
CA LYS A 309 -13.88 17.05 2.44
C LYS A 309 -13.03 15.92 3.01
N PRO A 310 -11.69 16.07 3.10
CA PRO A 310 -10.84 15.06 3.69
C PRO A 310 -11.15 14.90 5.19
N VAL A 311 -11.19 13.66 5.65
CA VAL A 311 -11.47 13.30 7.04
C VAL A 311 -10.18 12.81 7.71
N PRO A 312 -9.84 13.30 8.91
CA PRO A 312 -8.70 12.78 9.67
C PRO A 312 -8.83 11.28 9.95
N LEU A 313 -7.72 10.55 9.84
CA LEU A 313 -7.67 9.10 10.05
C LEU A 313 -6.81 8.76 11.27
N THR A 314 -7.25 7.75 12.02
CA THR A 314 -6.45 7.04 13.02
C THR A 314 -5.85 5.80 12.37
N VAL A 315 -4.57 5.53 12.63
CA VAL A 315 -3.85 4.37 12.11
C VAL A 315 -3.95 3.23 13.12
N ASP A 316 -4.56 2.11 12.71
CA ASP A 316 -4.66 0.90 13.54
C ASP A 316 -3.52 -0.09 13.24
N LEU A 317 -3.03 -0.13 11.98
CA LEU A 317 -1.80 -0.83 11.58
C LEU A 317 -1.24 -0.21 10.30
N ASP A 318 0.09 -0.10 10.20
CA ASP A 318 0.77 0.47 9.03
C ASP A 318 1.97 -0.39 8.61
N PHE A 319 1.69 -1.60 8.15
CA PHE A 319 2.73 -2.48 7.63
C PHE A 319 2.16 -3.43 6.59
N ILE A 320 2.54 -3.25 5.32
CA ILE A 320 2.19 -4.21 4.27
C ILE A 320 3.38 -4.49 3.35
N ASN A 321 3.67 -5.77 3.17
CA ASN A 321 4.75 -6.22 2.30
C ASN A 321 4.34 -7.31 1.30
N GLN A 322 3.17 -7.92 1.48
CA GLN A 322 2.61 -8.91 0.56
C GLN A 322 1.38 -8.39 -0.17
N THR A 323 1.00 -9.11 -1.23
CA THR A 323 -0.23 -8.83 -1.97
C THR A 323 -1.48 -9.32 -1.23
N TYR A 324 -2.54 -8.51 -1.26
CA TYR A 324 -3.86 -8.83 -0.72
C TYR A 324 -4.84 -9.30 -1.79
N ASN A 325 -4.38 -9.82 -2.93
CA ASN A 325 -5.29 -10.35 -3.94
C ASN A 325 -6.20 -11.45 -3.35
N ALA A 326 -7.50 -11.28 -3.54
CA ALA A 326 -8.54 -12.23 -3.21
C ALA A 326 -9.31 -12.59 -4.48
N ASP A 327 -9.47 -13.88 -4.76
CA ASP A 327 -10.24 -14.37 -5.91
C ASP A 327 -11.75 -14.35 -5.61
N GLU A 328 -12.24 -13.15 -5.28
CA GLU A 328 -13.56 -12.88 -4.76
C GLU A 328 -14.22 -11.77 -5.59
N PRO A 329 -15.55 -11.75 -5.73
CA PRO A 329 -16.24 -10.64 -6.39
C PRO A 329 -16.08 -9.36 -5.56
N LEU A 330 -16.20 -8.20 -6.21
CA LEU A 330 -16.45 -6.96 -5.49
C LEU A 330 -17.91 -7.01 -5.01
N ARG A 331 -18.11 -6.88 -3.70
CA ARG A 331 -19.40 -6.84 -3.03
C ARG A 331 -19.70 -5.41 -2.58
N LEU A 332 -20.92 -4.96 -2.80
CA LEU A 332 -21.44 -3.65 -2.38
C LEU A 332 -22.60 -3.88 -1.40
N GLY A 333 -22.49 -3.31 -0.20
CA GLY A 333 -23.38 -3.56 0.95
C GLY A 333 -23.14 -4.89 1.66
#